data_AF-B3LY26-F1
#
_entry.id   AF-B3LY26-F1
#
_cell.length_a   1.000
_cell.length_b   1.000
_cell.length_c   1.000
_cell.angle_alpha   90.00
_cell.angle_beta   90.00
_cell.angle_gamma   90.00
#
_symmetry.space_group_name_H-M   'P 1'
#
loop_
_entity.id
_entity.type
_entity.pdbx_description
1 polymer ?
#
loop_
_entity_poly.entity_id
_entity_poly.type
_entity_poly.pdbx_seq_one_letter_code
_entity_poly.pdbx_strand_id
1 'polypeptide(L)'
;MPEHSPAPTPHRAVYGFAFYMLFTVLFFIYVAWAFIPIEFGLHSYLPDKYFAVFVPFLVIVFAWFFAFLIYPAINLSMTVNVDAISSVVDPKLALPKGTAFSSWDQLNNGKNSSSKQKAPDPVNCNLCQTTHQSITRAPIAPLRFLDLQEVNTAYYN
;
A
#
# COMPACT_ATOMS: atom_id res chain seq x y z
N MET A 1 -9.96 6.82 -14.56
CA MET A 1 -11.04 5.88 -14.93
C MET A 1 -11.66 5.34 -13.64
N PRO A 2 -12.96 5.57 -13.37
CA PRO A 2 -13.62 5.16 -12.12
C PRO A 2 -13.67 3.64 -11.92
N GLU A 3 -13.59 2.87 -13.01
CA GLU A 3 -13.68 1.40 -13.02
C GLU A 3 -12.59 0.70 -12.18
N HIS A 4 -11.40 1.31 -12.08
CA HIS A 4 -10.28 0.81 -11.27
C HIS A 4 -10.28 1.35 -9.84
N SER A 5 -11.23 2.23 -9.49
CA SER A 5 -11.33 2.72 -8.13
C SER A 5 -11.88 1.60 -7.22
N PRO A 6 -11.32 1.38 -6.03
CA PRO A 6 -11.91 0.50 -5.01
C PRO A 6 -13.20 1.07 -4.42
N ALA A 7 -13.64 2.26 -4.86
CA ALA A 7 -14.84 2.91 -4.37
C ALA A 7 -16.09 2.01 -4.52
N PRO A 8 -17.02 2.05 -3.54
CA PRO A 8 -18.24 1.28 -3.57
C PRO A 8 -19.13 1.76 -4.73
N THR A 9 -19.11 1.03 -5.84
CA THR A 9 -20.03 1.26 -6.96
C THR A 9 -21.24 0.33 -6.84
N PRO A 10 -22.44 0.79 -7.19
CA PRO A 10 -23.65 -0.04 -7.12
C PRO A 10 -23.52 -1.32 -7.96
N HIS A 11 -22.79 -1.27 -9.07
CA HIS A 11 -22.51 -2.42 -9.91
C HIS A 11 -21.71 -3.53 -9.18
N ARG A 12 -20.70 -3.17 -8.36
CA ARG A 12 -19.94 -4.13 -7.55
C ARG A 12 -20.79 -4.79 -6.46
N ALA A 13 -21.76 -4.07 -5.91
CA ALA A 13 -22.67 -4.60 -4.90
C ALA A 13 -23.59 -5.70 -5.46
N VAL A 14 -24.07 -5.56 -6.70
CA VAL A 14 -24.94 -6.55 -7.36
C VAL A 14 -24.23 -7.90 -7.52
N TYR A 15 -22.96 -7.91 -7.95
CA TYR A 15 -22.19 -9.14 -8.07
C TYR A 15 -21.99 -9.84 -6.73
N GLY A 16 -21.64 -9.08 -5.69
CA GLY A 16 -21.47 -9.63 -4.34
C GLY A 16 -22.76 -10.28 -3.84
N PHE A 17 -23.90 -9.64 -4.05
CA PHE A 17 -25.20 -10.19 -3.67
C PHE A 17 -25.57 -11.44 -4.46
N ALA A 18 -25.34 -11.46 -5.77
CA ALA A 18 -25.59 -12.63 -6.61
C ALA A 18 -24.73 -13.84 -6.17
N PHE A 19 -23.44 -13.61 -5.90
CA PHE A 19 -22.56 -14.66 -5.38
C PHE A 19 -22.99 -15.13 -3.99
N TYR A 20 -23.39 -14.21 -3.11
CA TYR A 20 -23.88 -14.57 -1.78
C TYR A 20 -25.09 -15.52 -1.87
N MET A 21 -26.08 -15.20 -2.71
CA MET A 21 -27.23 -16.07 -2.94
C MET A 21 -26.81 -17.43 -3.51
N LEU A 22 -25.95 -17.44 -4.53
CA LEU A 22 -25.44 -18.65 -5.16
C LEU A 22 -24.73 -19.56 -4.16
N PHE A 23 -23.78 -19.02 -3.38
CA PHE A 23 -23.03 -19.81 -2.40
C PHE A 23 -23.90 -20.25 -1.22
N THR A 24 -24.91 -19.46 -0.84
CA THR A 24 -25.88 -19.85 0.19
C THR A 24 -26.66 -21.07 -0.25
N VAL A 25 -27.19 -21.08 -1.49
CA VAL A 25 -27.91 -22.23 -2.05
C VAL A 25 -27.00 -23.44 -2.19
N LEU A 26 -25.79 -23.27 -2.74
CA LEU A 26 -24.82 -24.36 -2.85
C LEU A 26 -24.43 -24.95 -1.48
N PHE A 27 -24.30 -24.11 -0.45
CA PHE A 27 -23.99 -24.55 0.91
C PHE A 27 -25.10 -25.42 1.48
N PHE A 28 -26.37 -25.03 1.33
CA PHE A 28 -27.48 -25.86 1.79
C PHE A 28 -27.57 -27.19 1.04
N ILE A 29 -27.38 -27.19 -0.28
CA ILE A 29 -27.32 -28.42 -1.09
C ILE A 29 -26.17 -29.31 -0.62
N TYR A 30 -25.00 -28.73 -0.36
CA TYR A 30 -23.83 -29.44 0.13
C TYR A 30 -24.06 -30.08 1.51
N VAL A 31 -24.62 -29.33 2.45
CA VAL A 31 -24.94 -29.82 3.80
C VAL A 31 -25.99 -30.94 3.72
N ALA A 32 -27.05 -30.75 2.94
CA ALA A 32 -28.06 -31.79 2.73
C ALA A 32 -27.43 -33.06 2.15
N TRP A 33 -26.60 -32.93 1.11
CA TRP A 33 -25.86 -34.05 0.54
C TRP A 33 -24.95 -34.74 1.57
N ALA A 34 -24.23 -33.99 2.41
CA ALA A 34 -23.33 -34.54 3.40
C ALA A 34 -24.08 -35.40 4.45
N PHE A 35 -25.22 -34.90 4.96
CA PHE A 35 -25.97 -35.54 6.06
C PHE A 35 -27.00 -36.58 5.62
N ILE A 36 -27.35 -36.69 4.34
CA ILE A 36 -28.24 -37.76 3.85
C ILE A 36 -27.61 -39.15 4.13
N PRO A 37 -28.28 -40.05 4.84
CA PRO A 37 -27.75 -41.38 5.11
C PRO A 37 -27.71 -42.25 3.85
N ILE A 38 -26.80 -43.22 3.86
CA ILE A 38 -26.46 -44.09 2.71
C ILE A 38 -27.65 -44.96 2.27
N GLU A 39 -28.55 -45.25 3.21
CA GLU A 39 -29.73 -46.10 3.07
C GLU A 39 -30.73 -45.59 2.01
N PHE A 40 -30.70 -44.30 1.67
CA PHE A 40 -31.56 -43.71 0.63
C PHE A 40 -31.13 -44.05 -0.81
N GLY A 41 -30.11 -44.89 -1.01
CA GLY A 41 -29.73 -45.44 -2.32
C GLY A 41 -29.09 -44.44 -3.28
N LEU A 42 -28.91 -43.19 -2.87
CA LEU A 42 -28.30 -42.13 -3.68
C LEU A 42 -26.76 -42.27 -3.81
N HIS A 43 -26.15 -43.15 -3.03
CA HIS A 43 -24.70 -43.33 -2.97
C HIS A 43 -24.07 -43.82 -4.28
N SER A 44 -24.84 -44.53 -5.12
CA SER A 44 -24.35 -45.01 -6.43
C SER A 44 -24.20 -43.90 -7.47
N TYR A 45 -24.81 -42.74 -7.23
CA TYR A 45 -24.84 -41.62 -8.18
C TYR A 45 -24.09 -40.37 -7.69
N LEU A 46 -23.70 -40.35 -6.40
CA LEU A 46 -23.00 -39.24 -5.79
C LEU A 46 -21.58 -39.63 -5.37
N PRO A 47 -20.66 -38.66 -5.21
CA PRO A 47 -19.31 -38.91 -4.72
C PRO A 47 -19.33 -39.57 -3.34
N ASP A 48 -18.26 -40.28 -3.01
CA ASP A 48 -18.08 -40.87 -1.69
C ASP A 48 -18.12 -39.80 -0.58
N LYS A 49 -18.63 -40.16 0.60
CA LYS A 49 -18.83 -39.24 1.73
C LYS A 49 -17.54 -38.64 2.27
N TYR A 50 -16.41 -39.31 2.04
CA TYR A 50 -15.08 -38.75 2.30
C TYR A 50 -14.91 -37.36 1.65
N PHE A 51 -15.50 -37.12 0.47
CA PHE A 51 -15.43 -35.82 -0.19
C PHE A 51 -16.11 -34.70 0.60
N ALA A 52 -17.05 -35.00 1.50
CA ALA A 52 -17.67 -34.02 2.38
C ALA A 52 -16.71 -33.44 3.44
N VAL A 53 -15.55 -34.05 3.65
CA VAL A 53 -14.49 -33.50 4.50
C VAL A 53 -13.32 -33.00 3.65
N PHE A 54 -13.02 -33.70 2.56
CA PHE A 54 -11.92 -33.34 1.68
C PHE A 54 -12.15 -32.01 0.93
N VAL A 55 -13.35 -31.75 0.42
CA VAL A 55 -13.65 -30.50 -0.31
C VAL A 55 -13.41 -29.24 0.55
N PRO A 56 -13.94 -29.10 1.77
CA PRO A 56 -13.71 -27.90 2.58
C PRO A 56 -12.23 -27.78 2.98
N PHE A 57 -11.54 -28.89 3.22
CA PHE A 57 -10.10 -28.88 3.44
C PHE A 57 -9.33 -28.33 2.23
N LEU A 58 -9.67 -28.77 1.01
CA LEU A 58 -9.07 -28.28 -0.22
C LEU A 58 -9.31 -26.78 -0.42
N VAL A 59 -10.53 -26.28 -0.13
CA VAL A 59 -10.84 -24.85 -0.18
C VAL A 59 -9.96 -24.05 0.78
N ILE A 60 -9.75 -24.52 2.01
CA ILE A 60 -8.88 -23.86 2.99
C ILE A 60 -7.42 -23.87 2.53
N VAL A 61 -6.92 -25.01 2.03
CA VAL A 61 -5.56 -25.12 1.50
C VAL A 61 -5.35 -24.19 0.31
N PHE A 62 -6.32 -24.13 -0.60
CA PHE A 62 -6.27 -23.23 -1.75
C PHE A 62 -6.29 -21.76 -1.30
N ALA A 63 -7.16 -21.38 -0.36
CA ALA A 63 -7.22 -20.04 0.18
C ALA A 63 -5.90 -19.65 0.88
N TRP A 64 -5.30 -20.56 1.64
CA TRP A 64 -4.00 -20.37 2.28
C TRP A 64 -2.89 -20.15 1.23
N PHE A 65 -2.83 -21.02 0.22
CA PHE A 65 -1.87 -20.91 -0.88
C PHE A 65 -2.03 -19.59 -1.62
N PHE A 66 -3.27 -19.17 -1.88
CA PHE A 66 -3.55 -17.91 -2.55
C PHE A 66 -3.15 -16.70 -1.70
N ALA A 67 -3.49 -16.70 -0.41
CA ALA A 67 -3.23 -15.57 0.49
C ALA A 67 -1.73 -15.38 0.81
N PHE A 68 -0.98 -16.47 1.00
CA PHE A 68 0.40 -16.39 1.47
C PHE A 68 1.45 -16.52 0.37
N LEU A 69 1.13 -17.16 -0.76
CA LEU A 69 2.10 -17.38 -1.83
C LEU A 69 1.73 -16.57 -3.07
N ILE A 70 0.54 -16.80 -3.64
CA ILE A 70 0.16 -16.18 -4.92
C ILE A 70 0.02 -14.67 -4.75
N TYR A 71 -0.75 -14.20 -3.77
CA TYR A 71 -1.05 -12.78 -3.61
C TYR A 71 0.22 -11.95 -3.34
N PRO A 72 1.12 -12.33 -2.42
CA PRO A 72 2.38 -11.63 -2.23
C PRO A 72 3.29 -11.72 -3.46
N ALA A 73 3.34 -12.86 -4.16
CA ALA A 73 4.15 -13.00 -5.37
C ALA A 73 3.69 -12.08 -6.50
N ILE A 74 2.37 -12.00 -6.75
CA ILE A 74 1.80 -11.08 -7.73
C ILE A 74 2.11 -9.63 -7.32
N ASN A 75 1.89 -9.29 -6.05
CA ASN A 75 2.19 -7.94 -5.56
C ASN A 75 3.66 -7.59 -5.76
N LEU A 76 4.59 -8.47 -5.40
CA LEU A 76 6.02 -8.25 -5.61
C LEU A 76 6.38 -8.14 -7.10
N SER A 77 5.74 -8.94 -7.96
CA SER A 77 5.98 -8.88 -9.42
C SER A 77 5.48 -7.59 -10.07
N MET A 78 4.48 -6.92 -9.47
CA MET A 78 3.97 -5.63 -9.93
C MET A 78 4.74 -4.45 -9.31
N THR A 79 5.48 -4.66 -8.22
CA THR A 79 6.33 -3.62 -7.64
C THR A 79 7.52 -3.30 -8.55
N VAL A 80 7.97 -2.05 -8.52
CA VAL A 80 9.17 -1.64 -9.26
C VAL A 80 10.40 -2.34 -8.65
N ASN A 81 11.43 -2.57 -9.47
CA ASN A 81 12.71 -3.12 -9.01
C ASN A 81 13.22 -2.40 -7.75
N VAL A 82 13.69 -3.15 -6.77
CA VAL A 82 14.15 -2.65 -5.46
C VAL A 82 15.24 -1.59 -5.59
N ASP A 83 16.09 -1.68 -6.63
CA ASP A 83 17.18 -0.73 -6.87
C ASP A 83 16.74 0.58 -7.53
N ALA A 84 15.48 0.67 -7.99
CA ALA A 84 14.97 1.89 -8.61
C ALA A 84 14.66 2.95 -7.54
N ILE A 85 15.04 4.21 -7.79
CA ILE A 85 14.73 5.36 -6.93
C ILE A 85 13.24 5.48 -6.58
N SER A 86 12.36 5.05 -7.49
CA SER A 86 10.91 5.05 -7.32
C SER A 86 10.40 4.10 -6.23
N SER A 87 11.25 3.20 -5.71
CA SER A 87 10.93 2.37 -4.55
C SER A 87 11.01 3.15 -3.23
N VAL A 88 11.83 4.21 -3.18
CA VAL A 88 12.08 5.03 -1.98
C VAL A 88 11.35 6.36 -2.02
N VAL A 89 11.32 7.01 -3.19
CA VAL A 89 10.70 8.34 -3.35
C VAL A 89 10.00 8.44 -4.70
N ASP A 90 8.91 9.19 -4.78
CA ASP A 90 8.27 9.48 -6.06
C ASP A 90 9.13 10.47 -6.88
N PRO A 91 9.74 10.05 -8.01
CA PRO A 91 10.63 10.90 -8.78
C PRO A 91 9.92 12.13 -9.34
N LYS A 92 8.61 12.06 -9.62
CA LYS A 92 7.85 13.20 -10.15
C LYS A 92 7.65 14.30 -9.12
N LEU A 93 7.59 13.94 -7.84
CA LEU A 93 7.49 14.89 -6.74
C LEU A 93 8.85 15.42 -6.31
N ALA A 94 9.87 14.57 -6.36
CA ALA A 94 11.17 14.87 -5.80
C ALA A 94 12.12 15.58 -6.78
N LEU A 95 11.90 15.44 -8.10
CA LEU A 95 12.77 16.03 -9.13
C LEU A 95 12.06 17.11 -9.94
N PRO A 96 12.80 18.11 -10.46
CA PRO A 96 12.27 19.06 -11.44
C PRO A 96 11.73 18.33 -12.69
N LYS A 97 10.64 18.86 -13.26
CA LYS A 97 9.99 18.30 -14.46
C LYS A 97 11.00 18.08 -15.60
N GLY A 98 10.97 16.88 -16.18
CA GLY A 98 11.82 16.50 -17.31
C GLY A 98 13.24 16.06 -16.94
N THR A 99 13.60 16.01 -15.65
CA THR A 99 14.91 15.50 -15.21
C THR A 99 14.82 14.04 -14.75
N ALA A 100 15.75 13.21 -15.21
CA ALA A 100 15.92 11.85 -14.72
C ALA A 100 16.81 11.84 -13.48
N PHE A 101 16.55 10.92 -12.56
CA PHE A 101 17.38 10.72 -11.38
C PHE A 101 18.79 10.27 -11.80
N SER A 102 19.83 10.95 -11.31
CA SER A 102 21.21 10.50 -11.51
C SER A 102 22.01 10.34 -10.21
N SER A 103 21.76 11.15 -9.19
CA SER A 103 22.39 11.01 -7.87
C SER A 103 21.53 11.58 -6.75
N TRP A 104 21.78 11.09 -5.52
CA TRP A 104 21.08 11.56 -4.31
C TRP A 104 21.34 13.04 -3.97
N ASP A 105 22.40 13.64 -4.51
CA ASP A 105 22.72 15.06 -4.29
C ASP A 105 21.65 15.99 -4.88
N GLN A 106 20.95 15.54 -5.93
CA GLN A 106 19.89 16.30 -6.59
C GLN A 106 18.72 16.62 -5.64
N LEU A 107 18.42 15.70 -4.71
CA LEU A 107 17.36 15.84 -3.72
C LEU A 107 17.69 16.87 -2.63
N ASN A 108 18.97 17.16 -2.40
CA ASN A 108 19.39 18.18 -1.44
C ASN A 108 19.31 19.61 -2.01
N ASN A 109 19.37 19.78 -3.34
CA ASN A 109 19.45 21.10 -3.97
C ASN A 109 18.14 21.92 -3.91
N GLY A 110 16.99 21.27 -3.70
CA GLY A 110 15.71 21.95 -3.47
C GLY A 110 15.62 22.74 -2.16
N LYS A 111 16.59 22.59 -1.25
CA LYS A 111 16.64 23.27 0.06
C LYS A 111 17.21 24.70 0.02
N ASN A 112 17.62 25.22 -1.13
CA ASN A 112 18.32 26.52 -1.23
C ASN A 112 17.41 27.76 -1.36
N SER A 113 16.11 27.63 -1.07
CA SER A 113 15.16 28.75 -1.09
C SER A 113 14.65 29.04 0.32
N SER A 114 15.05 30.21 0.86
CA SER A 114 14.69 30.79 2.17
C SER A 114 15.34 30.07 3.37
N SER A 115 16.44 30.55 3.96
CA SER A 115 16.64 31.87 4.54
C SER A 115 18.14 32.07 4.74
N LYS A 116 18.71 33.19 4.26
CA LYS A 116 20.00 33.66 4.76
C LYS A 116 19.80 34.02 6.23
N GLN A 117 19.99 33.07 7.14
CA GLN A 117 20.13 33.38 8.56
C GLN A 117 21.39 34.24 8.69
N LYS A 118 21.17 35.54 8.90
CA LYS A 118 22.23 36.51 9.21
C LYS A 118 22.97 35.97 10.44
N ALA A 119 24.29 35.80 10.34
CA ALA A 119 25.10 35.36 11.46
C ALA A 119 24.83 36.29 12.66
N PRO A 120 24.57 35.75 13.86
CA PRO A 120 24.32 36.58 15.03
C PRO A 120 25.58 37.39 15.35
N ASP A 121 25.39 38.68 15.60
CA ASP A 121 26.47 39.59 15.97
C ASP A 121 27.10 39.14 17.31
N PRO A 122 28.42 39.27 17.47
CA PRO A 122 29.11 38.83 18.67
C PRO A 122 28.67 39.66 19.89
N VAL A 123 28.34 38.99 20.99
CA VAL A 123 27.85 39.62 22.22
C VAL A 123 29.00 39.78 23.22
N ASN A 124 29.22 41.00 23.70
CA ASN A 124 30.18 41.26 24.78
C ASN A 124 29.59 40.84 26.14
N CYS A 125 30.27 39.93 26.84
CA CYS A 125 29.86 39.47 28.16
C CYS A 125 30.49 40.33 29.26
N ASN A 126 29.68 41.07 30.02
CA ASN A 126 30.15 41.87 31.16
C ASN A 126 30.63 41.04 32.36
N LEU A 127 30.24 39.76 32.45
CA LEU A 127 30.68 38.84 33.51
C LEU A 127 32.06 38.25 33.23
N CYS A 128 32.37 38.06 31.94
CA CYS A 128 33.54 37.35 31.44
C CYS A 128 34.61 38.33 30.92
N GLN A 129 34.23 39.57 30.61
CA GLN A 129 35.00 40.56 29.86
C GLN A 129 35.51 40.06 28.49
N THR A 130 34.83 39.06 27.90
CA THR A 130 35.17 38.46 26.61
C THR A 130 34.00 38.50 25.64
N THR A 131 34.30 38.43 24.34
CA THR A 131 33.31 38.37 23.27
C THR A 131 32.85 36.94 23.05
N HIS A 132 31.53 36.68 23.13
CA HIS A 132 30.95 35.38 22.85
C HIS A 132 30.19 35.40 21.54
N GLN A 133 30.43 34.38 20.73
CA GLN A 133 29.60 34.08 19.56
C GLN A 133 28.72 32.89 19.91
N SER A 134 27.40 33.05 19.79
CA SER A 134 26.48 31.93 19.98
C SER A 134 26.72 30.91 18.87
N ILE A 135 26.98 29.65 19.25
CA ILE A 135 26.95 28.54 18.29
C ILE A 135 25.48 28.31 17.92
N THR A 136 25.01 29.00 16.90
CA THR A 136 23.73 28.68 16.27
C THR A 136 23.93 27.41 15.45
N ARG A 137 23.53 26.27 16.01
CA ARG A 137 23.29 25.10 15.17
C ARG A 137 22.12 25.42 14.27
N ALA A 138 22.24 25.12 12.97
CA ALA A 138 21.10 25.23 12.07
C ALA A 138 19.94 24.41 12.67
N PRO A 139 18.73 24.97 12.79
CA PRO A 139 17.59 24.18 13.24
C PRO A 139 17.44 22.99 12.29
N ILE A 140 17.20 21.81 12.86
CA ILE A 140 16.81 20.65 12.06
C ILE A 140 15.57 21.09 11.30
N ALA A 141 15.65 21.08 9.97
CA ALA A 141 14.51 21.48 9.14
C ALA A 141 13.31 20.65 9.60
N PRO A 142 12.19 21.28 9.99
CA PRO A 142 10.98 20.52 10.26
C PRO A 142 10.69 19.69 9.01
N LEU A 143 10.23 18.44 9.19
CA LEU A 143 9.72 17.65 8.09
C LEU A 143 8.68 18.51 7.38
N ARG A 144 9.05 19.04 6.21
CA ARG A 144 8.17 19.86 5.40
C ARG A 144 7.03 18.94 5.00
N PHE A 145 5.84 19.22 5.52
CA PHE A 145 4.65 18.58 5.01
C PHE A 145 4.51 18.97 3.54
N LEU A 146 4.43 17.95 2.69
CA LEU A 146 4.20 18.16 1.26
C LEU A 146 2.76 18.65 1.12
N ASP A 147 2.58 19.88 0.65
CA ASP A 147 1.24 20.44 0.51
C ASP A 147 0.51 19.75 -0.66
N LEU A 148 -0.79 19.49 -0.51
CA LEU A 148 -1.64 18.92 -1.55
C LEU A 148 -1.60 19.75 -2.83
N GLN A 149 -1.47 21.07 -2.68
CA GLN A 149 -1.33 21.97 -3.82
C GLN A 149 -0.02 21.73 -4.57
N GLU A 150 1.10 21.51 -3.86
CA GLU A 150 2.38 21.17 -4.48
C GLU A 150 2.33 19.83 -5.21
N VAL A 151 1.73 18.81 -4.58
CA VAL A 151 1.50 17.50 -5.18
C VAL A 151 0.70 17.63 -6.47
N ASN A 152 -0.41 18.36 -6.44
CA ASN A 152 -1.22 18.59 -7.64
C ASN A 152 -0.43 19.33 -8.73
N THR A 153 0.35 20.36 -8.40
CA THR A 153 1.15 21.08 -9.40
C THR A 153 2.27 20.23 -10.00
N ALA A 154 2.81 19.26 -9.26
CA ALA A 154 3.81 18.33 -9.76
C ALA A 154 3.20 17.24 -10.67
N TYR A 155 1.96 16.81 -10.37
CA TYR A 155 1.28 15.74 -11.11
C TYR A 155 0.52 16.23 -12.35
N TYR A 156 -0.10 17.41 -12.29
CA TYR A 156 -1.06 17.87 -13.30
C TYR A 156 -0.59 19.03 -14.18
N ASN A 157 0.38 19.83 -13.72
CA ASN A 157 1.04 20.83 -14.57
C ASN A 157 2.33 20.26 -15.16
#